data_AF-A0A1H6E589-F1
#
_entry.id   AF-A0A1H6E589-F1
#
_cell.length_a   1.000
_cell.length_b   1.000
_cell.length_c   1.000
_cell.angle_alpha   90.00
_cell.angle_beta   90.00
_cell.angle_gamma   90.00
#
_symmetry.space_group_name_H-M   'P 1'
#
loop_
_entity.id
_entity.type
_entity.pdbx_description
1 polymer ?
#
loop_
_entity_poly.entity_id
_entity_poly.type
_entity_poly.pdbx_seq_one_letter_code
_entity_poly.pdbx_strand_id
1 'polypeptide(L)'
;MRVKPPAPHSSFREACTALLDKGDWYGLYRMAMQWRVAGGGMWTPDAWLMDICSALLHGQPKTAVHCCDMALTTWIDRPLDRRVLQYARGVLVRDQVGDPIRALDDLTAATDGPEWLAELAAGDLERGKELAARSRVRAPRVGPSPDFTGEHRTEAAPPEQPMPADGAMPPLWNIALPHIRSTI
;
A
#
# COMPACT_ATOMS: atom_id res chain seq x y z
N MET A 1 14.09 -28.95 -9.09
CA MET A 1 14.62 -27.63 -9.49
C MET A 1 14.65 -26.78 -8.23
N ARG A 2 15.83 -26.35 -7.73
CA ARG A 2 15.90 -25.53 -6.50
C ARG A 2 15.49 -24.10 -6.84
N VAL A 3 14.41 -23.61 -6.25
CA VAL A 3 14.00 -22.19 -6.34
C VAL A 3 15.15 -21.36 -5.79
N LYS A 4 15.62 -20.35 -6.53
CA LYS A 4 16.68 -19.45 -6.03
C LYS A 4 16.12 -18.71 -4.81
N PRO A 5 16.92 -18.52 -3.73
CA PRO A 5 16.50 -17.71 -2.62
C PRO A 5 16.24 -16.27 -3.11
N PRO A 6 15.23 -15.58 -2.54
CA PRO A 6 14.96 -14.18 -2.87
C PRO A 6 16.19 -13.32 -2.55
N ALA A 7 16.40 -12.26 -3.32
CA ALA A 7 17.44 -11.28 -2.98
C ALA A 7 17.02 -10.50 -1.71
N PRO A 8 17.98 -10.02 -0.89
CA PRO A 8 17.66 -9.36 0.37
C PRO A 8 16.82 -8.09 0.18
N HIS A 9 15.81 -7.91 1.03
CA HIS A 9 14.91 -6.76 1.01
C HIS A 9 15.68 -5.44 1.10
N SER A 10 16.80 -5.37 1.84
CA SER A 10 17.62 -4.16 1.95
C SER A 10 18.10 -3.63 0.60
N SER A 11 18.49 -4.51 -0.33
CA SER A 11 18.96 -4.10 -1.66
C SER A 11 17.86 -3.44 -2.48
N PHE A 12 16.63 -3.97 -2.42
CA PHE A 12 15.47 -3.34 -3.06
C PHE A 12 15.07 -2.06 -2.37
N ARG A 13 15.14 -1.99 -1.03
CA ARG A 13 14.84 -0.77 -0.26
C ARG A 13 15.74 0.39 -0.65
N GLU A 14 17.05 0.16 -0.70
CA GLU A 14 18.03 1.18 -1.09
C GLU A 14 17.77 1.65 -2.53
N ALA A 15 17.56 0.71 -3.46
CA ALA A 15 17.28 1.04 -4.85
C ALA A 15 15.97 1.82 -5.03
N CYS A 16 14.89 1.39 -4.39
CA CYS A 16 13.60 2.08 -4.44
C CYS A 16 13.68 3.48 -3.82
N THR A 17 14.40 3.64 -2.70
CA THR A 17 14.60 4.95 -2.06
C THR A 17 15.31 5.91 -3.03
N ALA A 18 16.40 5.47 -3.64
CA ALA A 18 17.15 6.28 -4.60
C ALA A 18 16.34 6.66 -5.86
N LEU A 19 15.40 5.81 -6.28
CA LEU A 19 14.49 6.08 -7.40
C LEU A 19 13.37 7.03 -7.01
N LEU A 20 12.82 6.86 -5.81
CA LEU A 20 11.80 7.73 -5.23
C LEU A 20 12.32 9.17 -5.07
N ASP A 21 13.54 9.33 -4.53
CA ASP A 21 14.20 10.64 -4.36
C ASP A 21 14.41 11.38 -5.68
N LYS A 22 14.60 10.63 -6.78
CA LYS A 22 14.76 11.18 -8.13
C LYS A 22 13.43 11.50 -8.82
N GLY A 23 12.30 11.09 -8.25
CA GLY A 23 11.00 11.13 -8.91
C GLY A 23 10.93 10.22 -10.16
N ASP A 24 11.78 9.20 -10.26
CA ASP A 24 11.79 8.27 -11.40
C ASP A 24 10.69 7.23 -11.23
N TRP A 25 9.47 7.59 -11.65
CA TRP A 25 8.30 6.72 -11.53
C TRP A 25 8.50 5.39 -12.26
N TYR A 26 9.10 5.39 -13.45
CA TYR A 26 9.23 4.18 -14.27
C TYR A 26 10.31 3.24 -13.72
N GLY A 27 11.44 3.81 -13.30
CA GLY A 27 12.47 3.06 -12.59
C GLY A 27 11.93 2.44 -11.30
N LEU A 28 11.18 3.22 -10.51
CA LEU A 28 10.55 2.76 -9.27
C LEU A 28 9.55 1.62 -9.52
N TYR A 29 8.66 1.77 -10.52
CA TYR A 29 7.75 0.71 -10.96
C TYR A 29 8.49 -0.60 -11.24
N ARG A 30 9.54 -0.53 -12.07
CA ARG A 30 10.32 -1.71 -12.45
C ARG A 30 10.99 -2.37 -11.26
N MET A 31 11.55 -1.57 -10.36
CA MET A 31 12.23 -2.08 -9.16
C MET A 31 11.23 -2.71 -8.18
N ALA A 32 10.10 -2.06 -7.94
CA ALA A 32 9.03 -2.59 -7.09
C ALA A 32 8.45 -3.90 -7.66
N MET A 33 8.21 -3.97 -8.97
CA MET A 33 7.79 -5.20 -9.64
C MET A 33 8.83 -6.32 -9.48
N GLN A 34 10.12 -6.03 -9.65
CA GLN A 34 11.18 -7.02 -9.46
C GLN A 34 11.25 -7.51 -8.02
N TRP A 35 11.11 -6.60 -7.04
CA TRP A 35 11.06 -6.96 -5.62
C TRP A 35 9.87 -7.88 -5.33
N ARG A 36 8.69 -7.54 -5.86
CA ARG A 36 7.47 -8.36 -5.73
C ARG A 36 7.68 -9.78 -6.28
N VAL A 37 8.11 -9.90 -7.53
CA VAL A 37 8.17 -11.20 -8.22
C VAL A 37 9.37 -12.05 -7.81
N ALA A 38 10.56 -11.44 -7.69
CA ALA A 38 11.82 -12.17 -7.51
C ALA A 38 12.46 -11.97 -6.12
N GLY A 39 12.08 -10.92 -5.39
CA GLY A 39 12.66 -10.56 -4.11
C GLY A 39 11.83 -10.95 -2.89
N GLY A 40 10.72 -11.67 -3.05
CA GLY A 40 9.83 -12.03 -1.93
C GLY A 40 9.00 -10.85 -1.40
N GLY A 41 9.00 -9.70 -2.08
CA GLY A 41 8.30 -8.50 -1.64
C GLY A 41 6.78 -8.57 -1.74
N MET A 42 6.23 -9.54 -2.51
CA MET A 42 4.78 -9.72 -2.63
C MET A 42 4.09 -9.96 -1.29
N TRP A 43 4.78 -10.60 -0.36
CA TRP A 43 4.24 -11.07 0.92
C TRP A 43 4.27 -10.04 2.04
N THR A 44 4.75 -8.81 1.76
CA THR A 44 4.92 -7.74 2.75
C THR A 44 4.45 -6.40 2.17
N PRO A 45 3.95 -5.46 2.99
CA PRO A 45 3.51 -4.15 2.50
C PRO A 45 4.61 -3.33 1.79
N ASP A 46 5.89 -3.47 2.16
CA ASP A 46 7.01 -2.66 1.67
C ASP A 46 7.03 -2.47 0.13
N ALA A 47 6.99 -3.57 -0.62
CA ALA A 47 7.13 -3.51 -2.08
C ALA A 47 5.86 -2.92 -2.73
N TRP A 48 4.69 -3.14 -2.14
CA TRP A 48 3.44 -2.56 -2.60
C TRP A 48 3.38 -1.05 -2.36
N LEU A 49 3.93 -0.56 -1.25
CA LEU A 49 4.06 0.88 -0.99
C LEU A 49 4.89 1.59 -2.06
N MET A 50 5.93 0.93 -2.60
CA MET A 50 6.73 1.49 -3.69
C MET A 50 5.98 1.51 -5.03
N ASP A 51 5.17 0.49 -5.31
CA ASP A 51 4.31 0.46 -6.50
C ASP A 51 3.24 1.57 -6.45
N ILE A 52 2.67 1.80 -5.26
CA ILE A 52 1.77 2.92 -4.96
C ILE A 52 2.47 4.26 -5.22
N CYS A 53 3.67 4.46 -4.66
CA CYS A 53 4.43 5.69 -4.85
C CYS A 53 4.79 5.93 -6.33
N SER A 54 5.17 4.88 -7.05
CA SER A 54 5.41 4.93 -8.50
C SER A 54 4.16 5.42 -9.26
N ALA A 55 2.99 4.84 -8.96
CA ALA A 55 1.74 5.26 -9.59
C ALA A 55 1.41 6.73 -9.29
N LEU A 56 1.67 7.20 -8.07
CA LEU A 56 1.48 8.61 -7.70
C LEU A 56 2.47 9.54 -8.41
N LEU A 57 3.76 9.19 -8.48
CA LEU A 57 4.74 9.97 -9.25
C LEU A 57 4.36 10.06 -10.73
N HIS A 58 3.67 9.07 -11.26
CA HIS A 58 3.13 9.07 -12.63
C HIS A 58 1.77 9.80 -12.76
N GLY A 59 1.23 10.38 -11.68
CA GLY A 59 -0.06 11.07 -11.70
C GLY A 59 -1.28 10.14 -11.85
N GLN A 60 -1.16 8.88 -11.42
CA GLN A 60 -2.20 7.86 -11.59
C GLN A 60 -2.78 7.38 -10.26
N PRO A 61 -3.61 8.18 -9.58
CA PRO A 61 -4.11 7.84 -8.25
C PRO A 61 -5.05 6.63 -8.23
N LYS A 62 -5.79 6.36 -9.31
CA LYS A 62 -6.60 5.14 -9.44
C LYS A 62 -5.74 3.89 -9.60
N THR A 63 -4.60 4.00 -10.28
CA THR A 63 -3.62 2.92 -10.37
C THR A 63 -2.99 2.65 -9.00
N ALA A 64 -2.71 3.70 -8.21
CA ALA A 64 -2.23 3.55 -6.84
C ALA A 64 -3.23 2.77 -5.95
N VAL A 65 -4.54 3.09 -6.03
CA VAL A 65 -5.59 2.31 -5.36
C VAL A 65 -5.64 0.87 -5.87
N HIS A 66 -5.51 0.67 -7.18
CA HIS A 66 -5.47 -0.68 -7.77
C HIS A 66 -4.28 -1.50 -7.25
N CYS A 67 -3.12 -0.91 -7.04
CA CYS A 67 -1.98 -1.57 -6.39
C CYS A 67 -2.32 -2.05 -4.96
N CYS A 68 -3.03 -1.23 -4.17
CA CYS A 68 -3.55 -1.67 -2.86
C CYS A 68 -4.51 -2.84 -3.01
N ASP A 69 -5.47 -2.76 -3.93
CA ASP A 69 -6.48 -3.79 -4.14
C ASP A 69 -5.82 -5.12 -4.54
N MET A 70 -4.87 -5.10 -5.47
CA MET A 70 -4.11 -6.30 -5.86
C MET A 70 -3.38 -6.94 -4.67
N ALA A 71 -2.73 -6.13 -3.84
CA ALA A 71 -2.04 -6.61 -2.66
C ALA A 71 -3.01 -7.26 -1.67
N LEU A 72 -4.13 -6.58 -1.38
CA LEU A 72 -5.15 -7.00 -0.43
C LEU A 72 -5.94 -8.23 -0.90
N THR A 73 -6.25 -8.36 -2.18
CA THR A 73 -6.99 -9.53 -2.69
C THR A 73 -6.13 -10.79 -2.69
N THR A 74 -4.88 -10.69 -3.14
CA THR A 74 -4.11 -11.87 -3.57
C THR A 74 -2.94 -12.22 -2.66
N TRP A 75 -2.31 -11.25 -2.01
CA TRP A 75 -0.97 -11.46 -1.44
C TRP A 75 -0.89 -11.26 0.07
N ILE A 76 -1.52 -10.21 0.60
CA ILE A 76 -1.43 -9.84 2.01
C ILE A 76 -2.63 -10.41 2.76
N ASP A 77 -2.43 -11.60 3.33
CA ASP A 77 -3.41 -12.30 4.17
C ASP A 77 -3.32 -11.89 5.65
N ARG A 78 -2.10 -11.59 6.10
CA ARG A 78 -1.81 -11.31 7.51
C ARG A 78 -2.62 -10.11 8.03
N PRO A 79 -3.43 -10.27 9.10
CA PRO A 79 -4.44 -9.29 9.48
C PRO A 79 -3.90 -7.87 9.74
N LEU A 80 -2.77 -7.73 10.43
CA LEU A 80 -2.27 -6.40 10.78
C LEU A 80 -1.58 -5.73 9.58
N ASP A 81 -0.85 -6.48 8.75
CA ASP A 81 -0.33 -5.96 7.47
C ASP A 81 -1.44 -5.48 6.54
N ARG A 82 -2.60 -6.16 6.55
CA ARG A 82 -3.78 -5.70 5.80
C ARG A 82 -4.24 -4.32 6.27
N ARG A 83 -4.25 -4.06 7.58
CA ARG A 83 -4.63 -2.74 8.13
C ARG A 83 -3.69 -1.64 7.65
N VAL A 84 -2.40 -1.93 7.48
CA VAL A 84 -1.41 -0.98 6.92
C VAL A 84 -1.78 -0.57 5.49
N LEU A 85 -2.13 -1.53 4.63
CA LEU A 85 -2.51 -1.24 3.25
C LEU A 85 -3.91 -0.64 3.14
N GLN A 86 -4.84 -1.03 4.01
CA GLN A 86 -6.17 -0.41 4.10
C GLN A 86 -6.04 1.06 4.49
N TYR A 87 -5.18 1.40 5.47
CA TYR A 87 -4.89 2.80 5.76
C TYR A 87 -4.39 3.55 4.53
N ALA A 88 -3.37 3.02 3.83
CA ALA A 88 -2.82 3.67 2.64
C ALA A 88 -3.91 3.88 1.57
N ARG A 89 -4.72 2.85 1.32
CA ARG A 89 -5.89 2.90 0.42
C ARG A 89 -6.88 3.98 0.86
N GLY A 90 -7.26 4.04 2.14
CA GLY A 90 -8.19 5.01 2.67
C GLY A 90 -7.71 6.46 2.47
N VAL A 91 -6.43 6.73 2.73
CA VAL A 91 -5.82 8.04 2.48
C VAL A 91 -5.84 8.37 0.98
N LEU A 92 -5.45 7.45 0.10
CA LEU A 92 -5.50 7.63 -1.36
C LEU A 92 -6.93 7.94 -1.84
N VAL A 93 -7.91 7.17 -1.38
CA VAL A 93 -9.31 7.33 -1.79
C VAL A 93 -9.87 8.66 -1.32
N ARG A 94 -9.53 9.09 -0.10
CA ARG A 94 -9.92 10.38 0.46
C ARG A 94 -9.30 11.55 -0.31
N ASP A 95 -7.97 11.58 -0.39
CA ASP A 95 -7.22 12.78 -0.77
C ASP A 95 -6.91 12.84 -2.27
N GLN A 96 -6.65 11.69 -2.91
CA GLN A 96 -6.25 11.64 -4.32
C GLN A 96 -7.43 11.37 -5.26
N VAL A 97 -8.29 10.42 -4.88
CA VAL A 97 -9.49 10.08 -5.69
C VAL A 97 -10.64 11.05 -5.40
N GLY A 98 -10.66 11.65 -4.21
CA GLY A 98 -11.71 12.58 -3.78
C GLY A 98 -13.04 11.89 -3.47
N ASP A 99 -13.00 10.70 -2.86
CA ASP A 99 -14.18 9.97 -2.37
C ASP A 99 -14.07 9.73 -0.86
N PRO A 100 -14.20 10.79 -0.03
CA PRO A 100 -14.02 10.67 1.42
C PRO A 100 -15.07 9.77 2.09
N ILE A 101 -16.23 9.55 1.46
CA ILE A 101 -17.25 8.63 1.99
C ILE A 101 -16.74 7.19 1.90
N ARG A 102 -16.21 6.79 0.74
CA ARG A 102 -15.66 5.44 0.55
C ARG A 102 -14.41 5.19 1.40
N ALA A 103 -13.60 6.22 1.65
CA ALA A 103 -12.41 6.11 2.47
C ALA A 103 -12.70 5.76 3.95
N LEU A 104 -13.92 6.02 4.45
CA LEU A 104 -14.25 5.78 5.86
C LEU A 104 -14.13 4.30 6.25
N ASP A 105 -14.54 3.38 5.37
CA ASP A 105 -14.49 1.94 5.64
C ASP A 105 -13.03 1.50 5.89
N ASP A 106 -12.12 1.95 5.04
CA ASP A 106 -10.68 1.67 5.12
C ASP A 106 -10.03 2.30 6.35
N LEU A 107 -10.32 3.58 6.62
CA LEU A 107 -9.74 4.30 7.74
C LEU A 107 -10.27 3.78 9.08
N THR A 108 -11.53 3.36 9.13
CA THR A 108 -12.11 2.69 10.31
C THR A 108 -11.45 1.32 10.52
N ALA A 109 -11.31 0.52 9.48
CA ALA A 109 -10.59 -0.75 9.58
C ALA A 109 -9.14 -0.57 10.07
N ALA A 110 -8.47 0.50 9.65
CA ALA A 110 -7.10 0.81 10.06
C ALA A 110 -6.95 1.20 11.54
N THR A 111 -8.01 1.64 12.23
CA THR A 111 -7.94 1.92 13.68
C THR A 111 -7.75 0.65 14.51
N ASP A 112 -8.13 -0.50 13.96
CA ASP A 112 -7.89 -1.83 14.55
C ASP A 112 -6.53 -2.41 14.13
N GLY A 113 -5.64 -1.56 13.58
CA GLY A 113 -4.31 -1.92 13.11
C GLY A 113 -3.26 -2.02 14.23
N PRO A 114 -1.98 -2.17 13.84
CA PRO A 114 -0.88 -2.15 14.81
C PRO A 114 -0.82 -0.81 15.56
N GLU A 115 -0.31 -0.82 16.79
CA GLU A 115 -0.33 0.34 17.71
C GLU A 115 0.24 1.62 17.08
N TRP A 116 1.35 1.51 16.35
CA TRP A 116 1.99 2.64 15.68
C TRP A 116 1.11 3.29 14.59
N LEU A 117 0.14 2.56 14.05
CA LEU A 117 -0.77 3.02 13.01
C LEU A 117 -2.10 3.50 13.58
N ALA A 118 -2.60 2.88 14.65
CA ALA A 118 -3.96 3.09 15.16
C ALA A 118 -4.26 4.56 15.47
N GLU A 119 -3.34 5.26 16.13
CA GLU A 119 -3.51 6.68 16.48
C GLU A 119 -3.49 7.58 15.23
N LEU A 120 -2.61 7.27 14.27
CA LEU A 120 -2.54 7.95 12.98
C LEU A 120 -3.84 7.76 12.18
N ALA A 121 -4.35 6.54 12.15
CA ALA A 121 -5.60 6.17 11.48
C ALA A 121 -6.80 6.86 12.12
N ALA A 122 -6.86 6.95 13.46
CA ALA A 122 -7.94 7.63 14.16
C ALA A 122 -8.00 9.13 13.81
N GLY A 123 -6.85 9.81 13.78
CA GLY A 123 -6.80 11.21 13.34
C GLY A 123 -7.25 11.40 11.89
N ASP A 124 -6.83 10.51 11.00
CA ASP A 124 -7.25 10.55 9.60
C ASP A 124 -8.72 10.16 9.39
N LEU A 125 -9.28 9.30 10.24
CA LEU A 125 -10.69 8.92 10.25
C LEU A 125 -11.57 10.11 10.62
N GLU A 126 -11.23 10.86 11.67
CA GLU A 126 -11.98 12.07 12.05
C GLU A 126 -11.96 13.12 10.94
N ARG A 127 -10.80 13.38 10.34
CA ARG A 127 -10.70 14.23 9.14
C ARG A 127 -11.54 13.68 7.98
N GLY A 128 -11.54 12.36 7.78
CA GLY A 128 -12.36 11.69 6.78
C GLY A 128 -13.86 11.92 6.99
N LYS A 129 -14.34 11.79 8.23
CA LYS A 129 -15.75 12.02 8.61
C LYS A 129 -16.17 13.45 8.30
N GLU A 130 -15.33 14.44 8.62
CA GLU A 130 -15.60 15.84 8.31
C GLU A 130 -15.71 16.12 6.81
N LEU A 131 -14.83 15.53 6.00
CA LEU A 131 -14.85 15.65 4.55
C LEU A 131 -16.04 14.92 3.94
N ALA A 132 -16.36 13.72 4.44
CA ALA A 132 -17.50 12.93 4.01
C ALA A 132 -18.82 13.68 4.25
N ALA A 133 -18.99 14.32 5.41
CA ALA A 133 -20.17 15.11 5.74
C ALA A 133 -20.44 16.27 4.77
N ARG A 134 -19.37 16.83 4.17
CA ARG A 134 -19.45 17.93 3.20
C ARG A 134 -19.42 17.44 1.75
N SER A 135 -19.23 16.15 1.52
CA SER A 135 -19.04 15.57 0.20
C SER A 135 -20.32 15.62 -0.64
N ARG A 136 -20.15 16.01 -1.90
CA ARG A 136 -21.21 15.96 -2.92
C ARG A 136 -21.13 14.72 -3.80
N VAL A 137 -20.19 13.81 -3.54
CA VAL A 137 -20.10 12.54 -4.26
C VAL A 137 -21.38 11.73 -4.01
N ARG A 138 -22.01 11.24 -5.08
CA ARG A 138 -23.25 10.45 -5.03
C ARG A 138 -23.06 9.01 -5.50
N ALA A 139 -22.11 8.79 -6.42
CA ALA A 139 -21.72 7.47 -6.88
C ALA A 139 -20.30 7.19 -6.40
N PRO A 140 -20.02 6.00 -5.82
CA PRO A 140 -18.67 5.62 -5.43
C PRO A 140 -17.70 5.68 -6.62
N ARG A 141 -16.53 6.27 -6.42
CA ARG A 141 -15.49 6.39 -7.46
C ARG A 141 -14.59 5.15 -7.54
N VAL A 142 -14.57 4.37 -6.46
CA VAL A 142 -13.88 3.08 -6.34
C VAL A 142 -14.77 2.10 -5.56
N GLY A 143 -14.50 0.81 -5.71
CA GLY A 143 -15.18 -0.24 -4.95
C GLY A 143 -14.79 -0.26 -3.47
N PRO A 144 -15.43 -1.12 -2.65
CA PRO A 144 -14.96 -1.40 -1.29
C PRO A 144 -13.55 -2.02 -1.32
N SER A 145 -12.84 -1.98 -0.20
CA SER A 145 -11.61 -2.76 -0.04
C SER A 145 -11.91 -4.24 -0.27
N PRO A 146 -11.08 -4.96 -1.01
CA PRO A 146 -11.33 -6.36 -1.29
C PRO A 146 -11.00 -7.25 -0.09
N ASP A 147 -11.76 -8.33 0.03
CA ASP A 147 -11.41 -9.45 0.90
C ASP A 147 -10.22 -10.22 0.34
N PHE A 148 -9.48 -10.89 1.23
CA PHE A 148 -8.42 -11.79 0.83
C PHE A 148 -9.04 -13.07 0.24
N THR A 149 -8.68 -13.39 -1.01
CA THR A 149 -9.07 -14.64 -1.65
C THR A 149 -7.86 -15.54 -1.90
N GLY A 150 -6.68 -14.95 -2.09
CA GLY A 150 -5.48 -15.70 -2.51
C GLY A 150 -5.59 -16.31 -3.91
N GLU A 151 -6.70 -16.06 -4.62
CA GLU A 151 -6.93 -16.55 -5.97
C GLU A 151 -6.01 -15.83 -6.97
N HIS A 152 -5.63 -16.53 -8.04
CA HIS A 152 -4.75 -16.02 -9.09
C HIS A 152 -3.33 -15.62 -8.64
N ARG A 153 -2.82 -16.20 -7.53
CA ARG A 153 -1.40 -16.10 -7.21
C ARG A 153 -0.57 -16.62 -8.38
N THR A 154 0.19 -15.72 -9.00
CA THR A 154 1.19 -16.10 -9.99
C THR A 154 2.40 -16.71 -9.29
N GLU A 155 3.25 -17.39 -10.05
CA GLU A 155 4.51 -17.90 -9.51
C GLU A 155 5.39 -16.72 -9.06
N ALA A 156 5.76 -16.70 -7.77
CA ALA A 156 6.56 -15.65 -7.15
C ALA A 156 7.59 -16.28 -6.21
N ALA A 157 8.70 -15.57 -5.99
CA ALA A 157 9.69 -15.97 -5.00
C ALA A 157 9.03 -16.09 -3.61
N PRO A 158 9.46 -17.06 -2.78
CA PRO A 158 9.02 -17.13 -1.40
C PRO A 158 9.42 -15.84 -0.65
N PRO A 159 8.74 -15.52 0.47
CA PRO A 159 9.16 -14.39 1.29
C PRO A 159 10.60 -14.57 1.79
N GLU A 160 11.36 -13.47 1.90
CA GLU A 160 12.63 -13.48 2.62
C GLU A 160 12.41 -13.92 4.08
N GLN A 161 13.36 -14.68 4.62
CA GLN A 161 13.32 -15.17 5.99
C GLN A 161 14.45 -14.58 6.84
N PRO A 162 14.17 -14.19 8.10
CA PRO A 162 12.86 -14.23 8.74
C PRO A 162 11.93 -13.13 8.20
N MET A 163 10.63 -13.45 8.09
CA MET A 163 9.63 -12.42 7.79
C MET A 163 9.52 -11.42 8.94
N PRO A 164 9.25 -10.13 8.64
CA PRO A 164 8.87 -9.15 9.68
C PRO A 164 7.65 -9.62 10.49
N ALA A 165 7.51 -9.15 11.73
CA ALA A 165 6.36 -9.47 12.58
C ALA A 165 5.04 -8.95 12.02
N ASP A 166 3.93 -9.59 12.41
CA ASP A 166 2.53 -9.11 12.38
C ASP A 166 2.34 -7.58 12.34
N GLY A 167 2.13 -6.88 11.22
CA GLY A 167 1.91 -5.43 11.24
C GLY A 167 3.11 -4.60 11.69
N ALA A 168 4.32 -5.13 11.57
CA ALA A 168 5.53 -4.33 11.78
C ALA A 168 5.52 -3.11 10.83
N MET A 169 5.95 -1.95 11.33
CA MET A 169 6.05 -0.76 10.49
C MET A 169 6.98 -1.05 9.29
N PRO A 170 6.49 -0.93 8.04
CA PRO A 170 7.32 -1.12 6.86
C PRO A 170 8.53 -0.19 6.92
N PRO A 171 9.77 -0.66 6.71
CA PRO A 171 10.94 0.21 6.69
C PRO A 171 10.86 1.40 5.74
N LEU A 172 10.11 1.29 4.65
CA LEU A 172 9.88 2.38 3.70
C LEU A 172 8.62 3.22 4.00
N TRP A 173 7.95 3.00 5.14
CA TRP A 173 6.73 3.71 5.51
C TRP A 173 6.92 5.22 5.55
N ASN A 174 7.95 5.67 6.29
CA ASN A 174 8.18 7.10 6.51
C ASN A 174 8.58 7.84 5.23
N ILE A 175 9.14 7.14 4.24
CA ILE A 175 9.44 7.74 2.93
C ILE A 175 8.24 7.66 1.98
N ALA A 176 7.39 6.63 2.07
CA ALA A 176 6.22 6.47 1.21
C ALA A 176 5.05 7.38 1.61
N LEU A 177 4.81 7.52 2.92
CA LEU A 177 3.65 8.22 3.46
C LEU A 177 3.53 9.68 2.98
N PRO A 178 4.61 10.48 2.88
CA PRO A 178 4.54 11.82 2.31
C PRO A 178 4.01 11.85 0.87
N HIS A 179 4.39 10.90 0.02
CA HIS A 179 3.89 10.82 -1.35
C HIS A 179 2.41 10.43 -1.37
N ILE A 180 2.01 9.46 -0.54
CA ILE A 180 0.61 9.01 -0.41
C ILE A 180 -0.31 10.18 0.01
N ARG A 181 0.18 11.05 0.90
CA ARG A 181 -0.56 12.21 1.42
C ARG A 181 -0.45 13.48 0.56
N SER A 182 0.48 13.53 -0.39
CA SER A 182 0.71 14.73 -1.20
C SER A 182 -0.36 14.84 -2.28
N THR A 183 -1.24 15.83 -2.20
CA THR A 183 -2.15 16.16 -3.30
C THR A 183 -1.35 16.63 -4.51
N ILE A 184 -1.51 15.94 -5.65
CA ILE A 184 -0.92 16.32 -6.96
C ILE A 184 -1.75 17.43 -7.60
#